data_AF-A0A2G6G611-F1
#
_entry.id   AF-A0A2G6G611-F1
#
_cell.length_a   1.000
_cell.length_b   1.000
_cell.length_c   1.000
_cell.angle_alpha   90.00
_cell.angle_beta   90.00
_cell.angle_gamma   90.00
#
_symmetry.space_group_name_H-M   'P 1'
#
loop_
_entity.id
_entity.type
_entity.pdbx_description
1 polymer ?
#
loop_
_entity_poly.entity_id
_entity_poly.type
_entity_poly.pdbx_seq_one_letter_code
_entity_poly.pdbx_strand_id
1 'polypeptide(L)' 'MIDYPVNVKSVYYRATRHKVDLNNLHSALHDCLVKAGVLEDDNYKIIASTDGSRVEIDKENPRVEIEICKK' A
#
# COMPACT_ATOMS: atom_id res chain seq x y z
N MET A 1 -8.19 -3.83 14.04
CA MET A 1 -8.42 -4.32 12.67
C MET A 1 -9.45 -3.39 12.05
N ILE A 2 -9.17 -2.86 10.86
CA ILE A 2 -10.06 -1.94 10.14
C ILE A 2 -11.03 -2.78 9.30
N ASP A 3 -12.32 -2.58 9.53
CA ASP A 3 -13.46 -3.29 8.95
C ASP A 3 -14.41 -2.37 8.16
N TYR A 4 -13.95 -1.15 7.86
CA TYR A 4 -14.70 -0.13 7.11
C TYR A 4 -13.94 0.36 5.87
N PRO A 5 -14.64 0.96 4.88
CA PRO A 5 -14.00 1.48 3.67
C PRO A 5 -12.92 2.53 3.96
N VAL A 6 -11.73 2.33 3.39
CA VAL A 6 -10.57 3.22 3.51
C VAL A 6 -9.92 3.51 2.16
N ASN A 7 -9.19 4.63 2.12
CA ASN A 7 -8.14 4.87 1.13
C ASN A 7 -6.78 4.42 1.69
N VAL A 8 -6.11 3.51 1.02
CA VAL A 8 -4.75 3.04 1.36
C VAL A 8 -3.76 3.68 0.39
N LYS A 9 -3.19 4.81 0.80
CA LYS A 9 -2.15 5.50 0.04
C LYS A 9 -0.78 4.95 0.40
N SER A 10 0.02 4.63 -0.61
CA SER A 10 1.34 4.01 -0.44
C SER A 10 2.40 4.68 -1.31
N VAL A 11 3.51 5.08 -0.68
CA VAL A 11 4.69 5.59 -1.39
C VAL A 11 5.81 4.56 -1.25
N TYR A 12 6.15 3.94 -2.37
CA TYR A 12 7.17 2.90 -2.45
C TYR A 12 8.52 3.53 -2.80
N TYR A 13 9.35 3.77 -1.80
CA TYR A 13 10.71 4.27 -1.97
C TYR A 13 11.66 3.11 -2.26
N ARG A 14 12.13 3.01 -3.51
CA ARG A 14 12.94 1.88 -3.99
C ARG A 14 14.41 2.24 -4.16
N ALA A 15 15.29 1.29 -3.85
CA ALA A 15 16.73 1.46 -4.04
C ALA A 15 17.19 1.37 -5.52
N THR A 16 16.38 0.76 -6.39
CA THR A 16 16.75 0.48 -7.78
C THR A 16 15.70 0.97 -8.77
N ARG A 17 16.14 1.28 -9.99
CA ARG A 17 15.31 1.83 -11.09
C ARG A 17 14.73 0.77 -12.03
N HIS A 18 14.72 -0.50 -11.63
CA HIS A 18 14.10 -1.54 -12.45
C HIS A 18 12.61 -1.25 -12.61
N LYS A 19 12.07 -1.52 -13.81
CA LYS A 19 10.63 -1.44 -14.05
C LYS A 19 9.90 -2.37 -13.08
N VAL A 20 8.86 -1.84 -12.45
CA VAL A 20 7.96 -2.60 -11.57
C VAL A 20 6.53 -2.25 -11.89
N ASP A 21 5.67 -3.22 -11.66
CA ASP A 21 4.24 -3.05 -11.74
C ASP A 21 3.71 -2.53 -10.39
N LEU A 22 2.99 -1.41 -10.42
CA LEU A 22 2.44 -0.79 -9.22
C LEU A 22 1.35 -1.65 -8.57
N ASN A 23 0.54 -2.36 -9.36
CA ASN A 23 -0.53 -3.20 -8.85
C ASN A 23 0.02 -4.44 -8.12
N ASN A 24 1.16 -4.96 -8.58
CA ASN A 24 1.86 -6.03 -7.87
C ASN A 24 2.37 -5.55 -6.50
N LEU A 25 2.87 -4.32 -6.40
CA LEU A 25 3.26 -3.73 -5.12
C LEU A 25 2.06 -3.56 -4.18
N HIS A 26 0.93 -3.08 -4.71
CA HIS A 26 -0.31 -2.97 -3.95
C HIS A 26 -0.79 -4.32 -3.40
N SER A 27 -0.86 -5.33 -4.26
CA SER A 27 -1.33 -6.66 -3.87
C SER A 27 -0.47 -7.24 -2.75
N ALA A 28 0.86 -7.16 -2.90
CA ALA A 28 1.78 -7.63 -1.87
C ALA A 28 1.68 -6.82 -0.56
N LEU A 29 1.48 -5.51 -0.66
CA LEU A 29 1.29 -4.64 0.51
C LEU A 29 0.00 -4.98 1.26
N HIS A 30 -1.11 -5.16 0.55
CA HIS A 30 -2.41 -5.44 1.15
C HIS A 30 -2.40 -6.78 1.89
N ASP A 31 -1.81 -7.81 1.27
CA ASP A 31 -1.55 -9.10 1.93
C ASP A 31 -0.79 -8.93 3.25
N CYS A 32 0.25 -8.08 3.28
CA CYS A 32 1.01 -7.81 4.49
C CYS A 32 0.17 -7.12 5.56
N LEU A 33 -0.68 -6.16 5.18
CA LEU A 33 -1.55 -5.42 6.10
C LEU A 33 -2.63 -6.32 6.72
N VAL A 34 -3.20 -7.24 5.94
CA VAL A 34 -4.17 -8.23 6.43
C VAL A 34 -3.47 -9.23 7.37
N LYS A 35 -2.33 -9.78 6.96
CA LYS A 35 -1.53 -10.71 7.80
C LYS A 35 -1.05 -10.07 9.11
N ALA A 36 -0.79 -8.77 9.10
CA ALA A 36 -0.42 -7.99 10.28
C ALA A 36 -1.62 -7.59 11.17
N GLY A 37 -2.86 -7.88 10.75
CA GLY A 37 -4.09 -7.55 11.49
C GLY A 37 -4.47 -6.06 11.45
N VAL A 38 -3.87 -5.28 10.54
CA VAL A 38 -4.19 -3.86 10.34
C VAL A 38 -5.54 -3.73 9.66
N LEU A 39 -5.73 -4.44 8.55
CA LEU A 39 -6.98 -4.54 7.79
C LEU A 39 -7.65 -5.89 8.07
N GLU A 40 -8.98 -5.93 8.04
CA GLU A 40 -9.73 -7.19 8.12
C GLU A 40 -9.56 -8.04 6.86
N ASP A 41 -9.61 -7.39 5.70
CA ASP A 41 -9.50 -8.01 4.38
C ASP A 41 -9.00 -6.95 3.36
N ASP A 42 -8.55 -7.38 2.18
CA ASP A 42 -8.07 -6.49 1.11
C ASP A 42 -9.11 -6.24 0.00
N ASN A 43 -10.32 -6.76 0.18
CA ASN A 43 -11.41 -6.61 -0.78
C ASN A 43 -11.90 -5.15 -0.91
N TYR A 44 -12.63 -4.86 -1.99
CA TYR A 44 -13.09 -3.51 -2.35
C TYR A 44 -14.02 -2.83 -1.33
N LYS A 45 -14.61 -3.58 -0.39
CA LYS A 45 -15.43 -3.02 0.70
C LYS A 45 -14.55 -2.43 1.81
N ILE A 46 -13.33 -2.94 1.97
CA ILE A 46 -12.34 -2.43 2.93
C ILE A 46 -11.38 -1.49 2.22
N ILE A 47 -10.64 -1.96 1.21
CA ILE A 47 -9.75 -1.12 0.41
C ILE A 47 -10.56 -0.52 -0.75
N ALA A 48 -11.25 0.57 -0.45
CA ALA A 48 -12.13 1.23 -1.42
C ALA A 48 -11.38 2.15 -2.38
N SER A 49 -10.11 2.51 -2.10
CA SER A 49 -9.26 3.33 -2.97
C SER A 49 -7.79 3.18 -2.59
N THR A 50 -6.89 3.42 -3.55
CA THR A 50 -5.44 3.50 -3.35
C THR A 50 -4.86 4.84 -3.85
N ASP A 51 -5.71 5.86 -3.90
CA ASP A 51 -5.40 7.16 -4.48
C ASP A 51 -4.21 7.84 -3.79
N GLY A 52 -3.40 8.52 -4.60
CA GLY A 52 -2.14 9.16 -4.20
C GLY A 52 -0.93 8.22 -4.08
N SER A 53 -1.10 6.93 -4.38
CA SER A 53 0.01 5.97 -4.36
C SER A 53 0.96 6.14 -5.55
N ARG A 54 2.25 5.91 -5.31
CA ARG A 54 3.29 6.02 -6.36
C ARG A 54 4.58 5.32 -5.97
N VAL A 55 5.47 5.15 -6.95
CA VAL A 55 6.84 4.65 -6.76
C VAL A 55 7.81 5.83 -6.86
N GLU A 56 8.71 5.92 -5.89
CA GLU A 56 9.81 6.88 -5.84
C GLU A 56 11.15 6.15 -5.69
N ILE A 57 12.26 6.84 -5.97
CA ILE A 57 13.60 6.29 -5.78
C ILE A 57 14.25 6.95 -4.58
N ASP A 58 14.57 6.12 -3.59
CA ASP A 58 15.43 6.47 -2.46
C ASP A 58 16.45 5.35 -2.29
N LYS A 59 17.69 5.64 -2.65
CA LYS A 59 18.79 4.66 -2.59
C LYS A 59 19.35 4.51 -1.19
N GLU A 60 19.21 5.53 -0.36
CA GLU A 60 19.81 5.58 0.96
C GLU A 60 18.88 4.97 2.01
N ASN A 61 17.56 5.12 1.84
CA ASN A 61 16.57 4.62 2.78
C ASN A 61 15.33 4.01 2.07
N PRO A 62 15.47 2.82 1.43
CA PRO A 62 14.36 2.14 0.79
C PRO A 62 13.31 1.71 1.82
N ARG A 63 12.05 2.08 1.60
CA ARG A 63 10.94 1.87 2.54
C ARG A 63 9.60 1.98 1.84
N VAL A 64 8.54 1.63 2.56
CA VAL A 64 7.17 1.93 2.14
C VAL A 64 6.53 2.79 3.20
N GLU A 65 6.04 3.95 2.80
CA GLU A 65 5.22 4.81 3.67
C GLU A 65 3.76 4.58 3.33
N ILE A 66 2.94 4.37 4.37
CA ILE A 66 1.54 3.96 4.22
C ILE A 66 0.68 4.92 5.02
N GLU A 67 -0.33 5.48 4.38
CA GLU A 67 -1.33 6.36 4.98
C GLU A 67 -2.71 5.75 4.74
N ILE A 68 -3.44 5.46 5.82
CA ILE A 68 -4.77 4.86 5.78
C ILE A 68 -5.78 5.87 6.33
N CYS A 69 -6.67 6.34 5.46
CA CYS A 69 -7.70 7.31 5.80
C CYS A 69 -9.09 6.71 5.57
N LYS A 70 -10.04 7.05 6.45
CA LYS A 70 -11.44 6.68 6.26
C LYS A 70 -11.98 7.33 4.98
N LYS A 71 -12.70 6.54 4.17
CA LYS A 71 -13.32 7.00 2.92
C LYS A 71 -14.74 7.51 3.13
#